data_AF-A0A949J358-F1
#
_entry.id   AF-A0A949J358-F1
#
_cell.length_a   1.000
_cell.length_b   1.000
_cell.length_c   1.000
_cell.angle_alpha   90.00
_cell.angle_beta   90.00
_cell.angle_gamma   90.00
#
_symmetry.space_group_name_H-M   'P 1'
#
loop_
_entity.id
_entity.type
_entity.pdbx_description
1 polymer ?
#
loop_
_entity_poly.entity_id
_entity_poly.type
_entity_poly.pdbx_seq_one_letter_code
_entity_poly.pdbx_strand_id
1 'polypeptide(L)'
;MITKKQKGLLDFIKTYSKKHGYSPSIPELAKHFKRSVGTIHEHLQNLKDGGYLRKEQNKQRGIEVSKTEKLIQIPLLGTIAAGQPIEAIEEREAVAISQNKLPRSGEFFALRVSGNSMIDENIKDGDIVLVKQQGVAENGQRVVALIDNHEATLKKFYKERGQIRLEPANSAYEPIIIKKDRDIKIQGVVIDVIQNEEGLRAEEITTSIIKRNKTLPLNKIILGDAIAELKKLPDESCDVVVIDPPYNIGKDFGNNIDKREINEYIAWCKEWINESIRAMKPTGTMFIYGFSEILAHLSVEIPINKRWLIWHYTNKNVASLNFWQRSHEAIICAWKNKPIFNKDEVREPYTEGFLNGAAGKVRKGTIGRFSKGGLETVYKAHEGGALPRDVIKIPALAGGAGMVERWFLCKKCNGVFEPRQLKKHDGHEIIKHPTQKPFELSAKLIKSAMPPKNAVVLVPFVGSGSECAAARELGQSYIGFEINPDYIEIAKKMISNAKPVSKLF
;
A
#
# COMPACT_ATOMS: atom_id res chain seq x y z
N MET A 1 0.24 -1.27 46.33
CA MET A 1 -0.68 -0.39 47.09
C MET A 1 0.17 0.65 47.83
N ILE A 2 -0.08 1.96 47.67
CA ILE A 2 0.75 3.02 48.30
C ILE A 2 0.25 3.38 49.71
N THR A 3 1.16 3.69 50.61
CA THR A 3 0.84 4.11 51.99
C THR A 3 0.25 5.53 52.02
N LYS A 4 -0.47 5.88 53.10
CA LYS A 4 -1.02 7.24 53.32
C LYS A 4 0.05 8.34 53.23
N LYS A 5 1.28 8.04 53.66
CA LYS A 5 2.43 8.96 53.60
C LYS A 5 2.95 9.13 52.17
N GLN A 6 3.10 8.03 51.42
CA GLN A 6 3.49 8.06 50.01
C GLN A 6 2.45 8.78 49.13
N LYS A 7 1.15 8.59 49.41
CA LYS A 7 0.07 9.33 48.75
C LYS A 7 0.16 10.84 49.02
N GLY A 8 0.36 11.23 50.29
CA GLY A 8 0.54 12.64 50.65
C GLY A 8 1.75 13.28 49.96
N LEU A 9 2.86 12.55 49.86
CA LEU A 9 4.05 12.99 49.13
C LEU A 9 3.78 13.16 47.63
N LEU A 10 3.09 12.20 47.02
CA LEU A 10 2.72 12.23 45.61
C LEU A 10 1.79 13.42 45.28
N ASP A 11 0.78 13.66 46.12
CA ASP A 11 -0.19 14.75 45.92
C ASP A 11 0.42 16.13 46.15
N PHE A 12 1.41 16.25 47.05
CA PHE A 12 2.19 17.48 47.21
C PHE A 12 3.04 17.78 45.97
N ILE A 13 3.73 16.77 45.41
CA ILE A 13 4.52 16.92 44.18
C ILE A 13 3.61 17.39 43.03
N LYS A 14 2.41 16.81 42.87
CA LYS A 14 1.43 17.25 41.85
C LYS A 14 1.04 18.71 42.03
N THR A 15 0.67 19.10 43.24
CA THR A 15 0.20 20.46 43.54
C THR A 15 1.32 21.48 43.35
N TYR A 16 2.53 21.16 43.80
CA TYR A 16 3.69 22.03 43.66
C TYR A 16 4.07 22.21 42.18
N SER A 17 4.15 21.13 41.40
CA SER A 17 4.47 21.19 39.97
C SER A 17 3.43 22.00 39.18
N LYS A 18 2.13 21.83 39.48
CA LYS A 18 1.05 22.59 38.84
C LYS A 18 1.13 24.09 39.15
N LYS A 19 1.58 24.46 40.35
CA LYS A 19 1.66 25.85 40.80
C LYS A 19 2.93 26.56 40.31
N HIS A 20 4.06 25.87 40.25
CA HIS A 20 5.37 26.48 40.02
C HIS A 20 5.97 26.17 38.64
N GLY A 21 5.36 25.27 37.86
CA GLY A 21 5.86 24.86 36.54
C GLY A 21 7.10 23.95 36.60
N TYR A 22 7.54 23.54 37.79
CA TYR A 22 8.64 22.61 38.01
C TYR A 22 8.43 21.77 39.28
N SER A 23 9.07 20.60 39.34
CA SER A 23 8.97 19.67 40.47
C SER A 23 9.80 20.14 41.68
N PRO A 24 9.32 19.95 42.93
CA PRO A 24 10.07 20.33 44.13
C PRO A 24 11.33 19.51 44.27
N SER A 25 12.41 20.12 44.76
CA SER A 25 13.66 19.43 45.06
C SER A 25 13.54 18.56 46.31
N ILE A 26 14.44 17.58 46.44
CA ILE A 26 14.48 16.67 47.59
C ILE A 26 14.65 17.43 48.93
N PRO A 27 15.50 18.48 49.03
CA PRO A 27 15.56 19.31 50.23
C PRO A 27 14.24 20.04 50.55
N GLU A 28 13.50 20.50 49.53
CA GLU A 28 12.19 21.16 49.73
C GLU A 28 11.12 20.17 50.22
N LEU A 29 11.13 18.94 49.69
CA LEU A 29 10.29 17.85 50.16
C LEU A 29 10.61 17.48 51.61
N ALA A 30 11.90 17.35 51.95
CA ALA A 30 12.36 17.06 53.31
C ALA A 30 11.90 18.14 54.30
N LYS A 31 12.02 19.42 53.92
CA LYS A 31 11.58 20.56 54.71
C LYS A 31 10.05 20.58 54.90
N HIS A 32 9.28 20.34 53.84
CA HIS A 32 7.81 20.37 53.90
C HIS A 32 7.24 19.24 54.76
N PHE A 33 7.73 18.01 54.57
CA PHE A 33 7.25 16.84 55.31
C PHE A 33 7.90 16.66 56.68
N LYS A 34 8.86 17.52 57.05
CA LYS A 34 9.66 17.44 58.29
C LYS A 34 10.30 16.05 58.45
N ARG A 35 10.95 15.56 57.39
CA ARG A 35 11.62 14.25 57.35
C ARG A 35 13.05 14.40 56.84
N SER A 36 13.90 13.41 57.13
CA SER A 36 15.26 13.40 56.62
C SER A 36 15.26 13.21 55.09
N VAL A 37 16.31 13.72 54.45
CA VAL A 37 16.54 13.54 53.00
C VAL A 37 16.56 12.06 52.62
N GLY A 38 17.13 11.19 53.47
CA GLY A 38 17.15 9.75 53.26
C GLY A 38 15.75 9.13 53.22
N THR A 39 14.86 9.49 54.15
CA THR A 39 13.47 8.99 54.16
C THR A 39 12.66 9.48 52.95
N ILE A 40 12.91 10.71 52.49
CA ILE A 40 12.28 11.21 51.26
C ILE A 40 12.79 10.44 50.03
N HIS A 41 14.10 10.17 49.95
CA HIS A 41 14.67 9.34 48.89
C HIS A 41 14.04 7.95 48.84
N GLU A 42 13.91 7.31 50.00
CA GLU A 42 13.29 5.98 50.10
C GLU A 42 11.82 5.99 49.64
N HIS A 43 11.03 7.01 50.04
CA HIS A 43 9.66 7.14 49.58
C HIS A 43 9.53 7.43 48.09
N LEU A 44 10.41 8.26 47.53
CA LEU A 44 10.47 8.56 46.10
C LEU A 44 10.88 7.33 45.29
N GLN A 45 11.84 6.56 45.78
CA GLN A 45 12.30 5.33 45.13
C GLN A 45 11.19 4.27 45.13
N ASN A 46 10.53 4.05 46.27
CA ASN A 46 9.38 3.14 46.36
C ASN A 46 8.21 3.58 45.45
N LEU A 47 7.96 4.89 45.31
CA LEU A 47 6.95 5.41 44.38
C LEU A 47 7.37 5.22 42.91
N LYS A 48 8.66 5.33 42.60
CA LYS A 48 9.23 5.06 41.27
C LYS A 48 9.13 3.58 40.91
N ASP A 49 9.53 2.69 41.82
CA ASP A 49 9.49 1.24 41.64
C ASP A 49 8.04 0.74 41.56
N GLY A 50 7.11 1.41 42.26
CA GLY A 50 5.66 1.20 42.12
C GLY A 50 5.05 1.80 40.85
N GLY A 51 5.85 2.39 39.96
CA GLY A 51 5.40 2.97 38.69
C GLY A 51 4.68 4.30 38.81
N TYR A 52 4.61 4.92 40.00
CA TYR A 52 3.91 6.19 40.25
C TYR A 52 4.74 7.43 39.91
N LEU A 53 6.05 7.30 39.71
CA LEU A 53 6.96 8.39 39.34
C LEU A 53 7.86 7.98 38.17
N ARG A 54 8.04 8.87 37.18
CA ARG A 54 9.01 8.73 36.08
C ARG A 54 10.08 9.83 36.18
N LYS A 55 11.33 9.49 35.80
CA LYS A 55 12.48 10.42 35.77
C LYS A 55 12.89 10.66 34.32
N GLU A 56 12.92 11.92 33.89
CA GLU A 56 13.54 12.29 32.60
C GLU A 56 15.07 12.23 32.71
N GLN A 57 15.74 11.68 31.69
CA GLN A 57 17.19 11.45 31.70
C GLN A 57 18.05 12.72 31.48
N ASN A 58 17.48 13.93 31.38
CA ASN A 58 18.28 15.12 31.06
C ASN A 58 17.94 16.43 31.78
N LYS A 59 17.29 16.40 32.97
CA LYS A 59 17.11 17.60 33.80
C LYS A 59 17.34 17.30 35.29
N GLN A 60 18.02 18.22 35.99
CA GLN A 60 18.25 18.15 37.46
C GLN A 60 16.94 18.14 38.30
N ARG A 61 15.76 18.38 37.68
CA ARG A 61 14.44 18.48 38.34
C ARG A 61 13.29 17.78 37.57
N GLY A 62 13.45 16.50 37.20
CA GLY A 62 12.44 15.73 36.47
C GLY A 62 11.82 14.59 37.29
N ILE A 63 10.84 14.87 38.14
CA ILE A 63 9.95 13.84 38.71
C ILE A 63 8.55 14.12 38.21
N GLU A 64 8.03 13.25 37.34
CA GLU A 64 6.68 13.34 36.78
C GLU A 64 5.80 12.21 37.35
N VAL A 65 4.58 12.55 37.76
CA VAL A 65 3.67 11.61 38.44
C VAL A 65 2.90 10.80 37.40
N SER A 66 3.10 9.48 37.39
CA SER A 66 2.36 8.56 36.53
C SER A 66 0.99 8.25 37.11
N LYS A 67 -0.07 8.45 36.32
CA LYS A 67 -1.43 8.00 36.63
C LYS A 67 -1.53 6.50 36.30
N THR A 68 -1.55 5.61 37.29
CA THR A 68 -2.05 4.25 37.06
C THR A 68 -3.58 4.30 37.02
N GLU A 69 -4.12 4.36 35.81
CA GLU A 69 -5.55 4.20 35.54
C GLU A 69 -5.88 2.69 35.47
N LYS A 70 -7.02 2.27 36.05
CA LYS A 70 -7.45 0.87 35.98
C LYS A 70 -7.88 0.57 34.54
N LEU A 71 -7.15 -0.32 33.85
CA LEU A 71 -7.41 -0.70 32.46
C LEU A 71 -8.40 -1.87 32.38
N ILE A 72 -9.31 -1.81 31.43
CA ILE A 72 -10.30 -2.83 31.07
C ILE A 72 -10.03 -3.26 29.62
N GLN A 73 -10.06 -4.56 29.35
CA GLN A 73 -9.91 -5.09 27.99
C GLN A 73 -11.28 -5.06 27.29
N ILE A 74 -11.36 -4.39 26.14
CA ILE A 74 -12.56 -4.32 25.30
C ILE A 74 -12.31 -5.13 24.03
N PRO A 75 -13.22 -6.03 23.61
CA PRO A 75 -13.03 -6.84 22.41
C PRO A 75 -13.00 -5.98 21.16
N LEU A 76 -12.02 -6.21 20.28
CA LEU A 76 -11.95 -5.60 18.96
C LEU A 76 -12.64 -6.52 17.96
N LEU A 77 -13.88 -6.19 17.61
CA LEU A 77 -14.75 -7.03 16.77
C LEU A 77 -14.50 -6.84 15.27
N GLY A 78 -13.31 -6.40 14.86
CA GLY A 78 -12.95 -6.22 13.44
C GLY A 78 -12.96 -4.77 12.96
N THR A 79 -13.13 -4.59 11.64
CA THR A 79 -12.97 -3.30 10.94
C THR A 79 -14.32 -2.81 10.38
N ILE A 80 -14.59 -1.51 10.43
CA ILE A 80 -15.83 -0.87 9.99
C ILE A 80 -15.60 0.21 8.92
N ALA A 81 -16.21 -0.01 7.75
CA ALA A 81 -16.34 0.93 6.63
C ALA A 81 -17.38 0.43 5.62
N ALA A 82 -17.29 -0.88 5.34
CA ALA A 82 -18.28 -1.81 4.82
C ALA A 82 -17.69 -3.22 5.04
N GLY A 83 -18.43 -4.15 5.64
CA GLY A 83 -17.91 -5.46 6.06
C GLY A 83 -19.00 -6.45 6.47
N GLN A 84 -18.62 -7.70 6.78
CA GLN A 84 -19.54 -8.76 7.22
C GLN A 84 -20.26 -8.40 8.54
N PRO A 85 -21.43 -9.01 8.83
CA PRO A 85 -22.17 -8.77 10.07
C PRO A 85 -21.28 -9.00 11.30
N ILE A 86 -21.36 -8.08 12.27
CA ILE A 86 -20.56 -8.09 13.52
C ILE A 86 -20.74 -9.42 14.29
N GLU A 87 -21.92 -10.02 14.18
CA GLU A 87 -22.28 -11.28 14.83
C GLU A 87 -21.48 -12.49 14.31
N ALA A 88 -20.74 -12.38 13.19
CA ALA A 88 -20.00 -13.47 12.54
C ALA A 88 -18.46 -13.41 12.73
N ILE A 89 -17.94 -12.50 13.57
CA ILE A 89 -16.50 -12.23 13.69
C ILE A 89 -15.92 -13.02 14.88
N GLU A 90 -15.01 -13.97 14.62
CA GLU A 90 -14.27 -14.69 15.66
C GLU A 90 -13.37 -13.73 16.47
N GLU A 91 -13.53 -13.70 17.80
CA GLU A 91 -12.74 -12.89 18.73
C GLU A 91 -11.25 -13.26 18.66
N ARG A 92 -10.40 -12.36 18.14
CA ARG A 92 -8.95 -12.57 18.09
C ARG A 92 -8.11 -11.47 18.76
N GLU A 93 -8.68 -10.29 19.03
CA GLU A 93 -7.93 -9.13 19.56
C GLU A 93 -8.75 -8.30 20.58
N ALA A 94 -8.07 -7.62 21.52
CA ALA A 94 -8.69 -6.74 22.51
C ALA A 94 -7.86 -5.46 22.73
N VAL A 95 -8.54 -4.36 23.10
CA VAL A 95 -7.94 -3.05 23.35
C VAL A 95 -8.03 -2.72 24.85
N ALA A 96 -6.90 -2.33 25.45
CA ALA A 96 -6.86 -1.91 26.85
C ALA A 96 -7.28 -0.44 27.00
N ILE A 97 -8.42 -0.20 27.66
CA ILE A 97 -9.01 1.14 27.84
C ILE A 97 -9.11 1.47 29.33
N SER A 98 -8.80 2.71 29.70
CA SER A 98 -9.02 3.21 31.06
C SER A 98 -10.50 3.17 31.46
N GLN A 99 -10.81 2.61 32.63
CA GLN A 99 -12.17 2.54 33.15
C GLN A 99 -12.85 3.92 33.25
N ASN A 100 -12.08 5.00 33.37
CA ASN A 100 -12.64 6.36 33.43
C ASN A 100 -13.17 6.87 32.08
N LYS A 101 -12.78 6.25 30.96
CA LYS A 101 -13.28 6.55 29.61
C LYS A 101 -14.59 5.81 29.28
N LEU A 102 -14.97 4.84 30.12
CA LEU A 102 -16.16 4.03 29.91
C LEU A 102 -17.32 4.55 30.78
N PRO A 103 -18.55 4.58 30.24
CA PRO A 103 -19.75 4.72 31.07
C PRO A 103 -19.82 3.65 32.17
N ARG A 104 -20.47 3.98 33.30
CA ARG A 104 -20.53 3.10 34.49
C ARG A 104 -21.21 1.74 34.25
N SER A 105 -22.01 1.61 33.20
CA SER A 105 -22.72 0.40 32.82
C SER A 105 -22.96 0.32 31.31
N GLY A 106 -23.11 -0.90 30.80
CA GLY A 106 -23.30 -1.20 29.38
C GLY A 106 -22.27 -2.21 28.87
N GLU A 107 -22.57 -2.83 27.75
CA GLU A 107 -21.62 -3.65 27.00
C GLU A 107 -20.93 -2.77 25.95
N PHE A 108 -19.63 -3.00 25.77
CA PHE A 108 -18.78 -2.20 24.90
C PHE A 108 -17.95 -3.10 24.00
N PHE A 109 -17.78 -2.64 22.77
CA PHE A 109 -16.88 -3.26 21.81
C PHE A 109 -16.14 -2.18 21.03
N ALA A 110 -15.00 -2.56 20.45
CA ALA A 110 -14.21 -1.69 19.63
C ALA A 110 -14.28 -2.15 18.17
N LEU A 111 -14.19 -1.21 17.23
CA LEU A 111 -14.03 -1.47 15.80
C LEU A 111 -12.94 -0.57 15.25
N ARG A 112 -12.11 -1.12 14.36
CA ARG A 112 -11.12 -0.34 13.61
C ARG A 112 -11.81 0.37 12.45
N VAL A 113 -11.62 1.67 12.30
CA VAL A 113 -12.20 2.44 11.20
C VAL A 113 -11.41 2.16 9.92
N SER A 114 -12.13 1.97 8.82
CA SER A 114 -11.56 1.99 7.47
C SER A 114 -12.24 3.10 6.65
N GLY A 115 -11.47 3.78 5.82
CA GLY A 115 -11.92 4.94 5.05
C GLY A 115 -12.04 6.26 5.84
N ASN A 116 -12.45 7.31 5.14
CA ASN A 116 -12.42 8.70 5.60
C ASN A 116 -13.80 9.37 5.62
N SER A 117 -14.89 8.59 5.60
CA SER A 117 -16.27 9.13 5.53
C SER A 117 -16.71 9.92 6.78
N MET A 118 -15.90 9.92 7.85
CA MET A 118 -16.20 10.56 9.13
C MET A 118 -15.11 11.55 9.57
N ILE A 119 -14.26 12.03 8.64
CA ILE A 119 -13.12 12.90 8.96
C ILE A 119 -13.52 14.22 9.63
N ASP A 120 -14.65 14.81 9.27
CA ASP A 120 -15.13 16.07 9.86
C ASP A 120 -15.60 15.87 11.32
N GLU A 121 -15.75 14.62 11.76
CA GLU A 121 -15.96 14.22 13.16
C GLU A 121 -14.67 13.80 13.86
N ASN A 122 -13.51 14.13 13.29
CA ASN A 122 -12.17 13.72 13.75
C ASN A 122 -12.00 12.21 13.88
N ILE A 123 -12.68 11.44 13.02
CA ILE A 123 -12.53 9.99 12.91
C ILE A 123 -11.80 9.69 11.60
N LYS A 124 -10.55 9.24 11.69
CA LYS A 124 -9.67 8.98 10.56
C LYS A 124 -9.57 7.48 10.28
N ASP A 125 -9.10 7.17 9.08
CA ASP A 125 -8.76 5.80 8.71
C ASP A 125 -7.74 5.21 9.70
N GLY A 126 -7.97 3.96 10.14
CA GLY A 126 -7.12 3.27 11.10
C GLY A 126 -7.40 3.57 12.57
N ASP A 127 -8.18 4.60 12.90
CA ASP A 127 -8.61 4.88 14.28
C ASP A 127 -9.44 3.73 14.84
N ILE A 128 -9.53 3.63 16.17
CA ILE A 128 -10.38 2.64 16.83
C ILE A 128 -11.55 3.37 17.47
N VAL A 129 -12.77 3.08 17.02
CA VAL A 129 -13.99 3.60 17.65
C VAL A 129 -14.42 2.68 18.78
N LEU A 130 -14.70 3.27 19.94
CA LEU A 130 -15.28 2.59 21.08
C LEU A 130 -16.80 2.76 21.04
N VAL A 131 -17.50 1.63 21.01
CA VAL A 131 -18.95 1.58 20.77
C VAL A 131 -19.64 1.01 21.99
N LYS A 132 -20.68 1.69 22.46
CA LYS A 132 -21.62 1.13 23.43
C LYS A 132 -22.71 0.38 22.67
N GLN A 133 -22.87 -0.91 22.98
CA GLN A 133 -23.88 -1.75 22.33
C GLN A 133 -25.28 -1.31 22.76
N GLN A 134 -26.10 -0.91 21.78
CA GLN A 134 -27.49 -0.48 21.99
C GLN A 134 -28.25 -0.42 20.66
N GLY A 135 -29.56 -0.69 20.71
CA GLY A 135 -30.43 -0.74 19.53
C GLY A 135 -31.11 0.57 19.14
N VAL A 136 -30.85 1.66 19.88
CA VAL A 136 -31.50 2.97 19.68
C VAL A 136 -30.46 4.07 19.63
N ALA A 137 -30.73 5.12 18.84
CA ALA A 137 -29.87 6.29 18.71
C ALA A 137 -30.70 7.57 18.55
N GLU A 138 -30.15 8.69 18.99
CA GLU A 138 -30.71 10.03 18.83
C GLU A 138 -30.14 10.72 17.57
N ASN A 139 -30.87 11.69 17.04
CA ASN A 139 -30.44 12.43 15.86
C ASN A 139 -29.11 13.15 16.11
N GLY A 140 -28.16 13.00 15.18
CA GLY A 140 -26.82 13.54 15.25
C GLY A 140 -25.80 12.63 15.95
N GLN A 141 -26.22 11.53 16.59
CA GLN A 141 -25.28 10.57 17.18
C GLN A 141 -24.53 9.79 16.10
N ARG A 142 -23.26 9.49 16.38
CA ARG A 142 -22.42 8.61 15.57
C ARG A 142 -22.79 7.16 15.90
N VAL A 143 -23.26 6.41 14.91
CA VAL A 143 -23.79 5.06 15.10
C VAL A 143 -23.06 4.05 14.25
N VAL A 144 -22.99 2.83 14.77
CA VAL A 144 -22.74 1.64 13.97
C VAL A 144 -24.11 1.09 13.56
N ALA A 145 -24.41 1.13 12.27
CA ALA A 145 -25.66 0.66 11.71
C ALA A 145 -25.40 -0.53 10.78
N LEU A 146 -26.20 -1.58 10.90
CA LEU A 146 -26.25 -2.72 9.99
C LEU A 146 -27.44 -2.54 9.06
N ILE A 147 -27.18 -2.50 7.76
CA ILE A 147 -28.19 -2.29 6.72
C ILE A 147 -28.43 -3.62 5.99
N ASP A 148 -29.70 -3.95 5.76
CA ASP A 148 -30.17 -5.18 5.10
C ASP A 148 -29.54 -6.48 5.64
N ASN A 149 -29.16 -6.48 6.93
CA ASN A 149 -28.45 -7.58 7.60
C ASN A 149 -27.12 -8.00 6.92
N HIS A 150 -26.55 -7.15 6.07
CA HIS A 150 -25.36 -7.46 5.28
C HIS A 150 -24.24 -6.44 5.43
N GLU A 151 -24.55 -5.15 5.55
CA GLU A 151 -23.54 -4.08 5.49
C GLU A 151 -23.49 -3.27 6.79
N ALA A 152 -22.38 -3.34 7.53
CA ALA A 152 -22.14 -2.50 8.71
C ALA A 152 -21.44 -1.18 8.32
N THR A 153 -21.98 -0.05 8.74
CA THR A 153 -21.43 1.29 8.46
C THR A 153 -21.38 2.18 9.70
N LEU A 154 -20.44 3.12 9.70
CA LEU A 154 -20.30 4.18 10.70
C LEU A 154 -20.71 5.53 10.09
N LYS A 155 -21.78 6.13 10.62
CA LYS A 155 -22.36 7.39 10.12
C LYS A 155 -23.04 8.17 11.25
N LYS A 156 -23.41 9.43 11.02
CA LYS A 156 -24.36 10.15 11.88
C LYS A 156 -25.78 9.71 11.57
N PHE A 157 -26.54 9.39 12.61
CA PHE A 157 -27.93 8.95 12.48
C PHE A 157 -28.89 10.14 12.48
N TYR A 158 -29.85 10.15 11.55
CA TYR A 158 -30.98 11.07 11.56
C TYR A 158 -32.26 10.32 11.23
N LYS A 159 -33.20 10.29 12.17
CA LYS A 159 -34.56 9.83 11.98
C LYS A 159 -35.43 10.99 11.50
N GLU A 160 -35.96 10.86 10.29
CA GLU A 160 -36.81 11.85 9.62
C GLU A 160 -38.21 11.25 9.35
N ARG A 161 -39.16 12.08 8.90
CA ARG A 161 -40.51 11.59 8.61
C ARG A 161 -40.49 10.63 7.41
N GLY A 162 -40.63 9.33 7.68
CA GLY A 162 -40.76 8.30 6.65
C GLY A 162 -39.44 7.71 6.14
N GLN A 163 -38.30 8.16 6.65
CA GLN A 163 -36.97 7.65 6.27
C GLN A 163 -35.95 7.81 7.41
N ILE A 164 -34.87 7.06 7.32
CA ILE A 164 -33.66 7.24 8.12
C ILE A 164 -32.54 7.70 7.19
N ARG A 165 -31.82 8.74 7.59
CA ARG A 165 -30.64 9.24 6.89
C ARG A 165 -29.40 8.91 7.73
N LEU A 166 -28.45 8.23 7.11
CA LEU A 166 -27.12 7.98 7.65
C LEU A 166 -26.16 8.94 6.94
N GLU A 167 -25.78 9.98 7.64
CA GLU A 167 -25.02 11.11 7.12
C GLU A 167 -23.52 10.87 7.32
N PRO A 168 -22.70 10.95 6.26
CA PRO A 168 -21.24 11.00 6.40
C PRO A 168 -20.83 12.34 7.02
N ALA A 169 -19.73 12.35 7.76
CA ALA A 169 -19.05 13.58 8.15
C ALA A 169 -17.85 13.80 7.23
N ASN A 170 -18.14 13.91 5.94
CA ASN A 170 -17.20 14.23 4.87
C ASN A 170 -18.01 14.67 3.64
N SER A 171 -17.79 15.90 3.17
CA SER A 171 -18.52 16.48 2.03
C SER A 171 -18.34 15.74 0.69
N ALA A 172 -17.34 14.86 0.58
CA ALA A 172 -17.11 14.05 -0.62
C ALA A 172 -18.06 12.84 -0.73
N TYR A 173 -18.88 12.57 0.29
CA TYR A 173 -19.78 11.42 0.34
C TYR A 173 -21.24 11.87 0.42
N GLU A 174 -22.11 11.17 -0.31
CA GLU A 174 -23.55 11.41 -0.24
C GLU A 174 -24.18 10.69 0.97
N PRO A 175 -25.27 11.23 1.55
CA PRO A 175 -26.01 10.58 2.62
C PRO A 175 -26.68 9.28 2.15
N ILE A 176 -26.67 8.25 3.01
CA ILE A 176 -27.41 7.01 2.75
C ILE A 176 -28.84 7.17 3.27
N ILE A 177 -29.83 7.08 2.38
CA ILE A 177 -31.24 7.19 2.72
C ILE A 177 -31.88 5.81 2.76
N ILE A 178 -32.36 5.42 3.95
CA ILE A 178 -33.08 4.18 4.20
C ILE A 178 -34.58 4.48 4.29
N LYS A 179 -35.32 3.96 3.31
CA LYS A 179 -36.79 4.04 3.23
C LYS A 179 -37.41 2.78 3.85
N LYS A 180 -38.74 2.76 3.96
CA LYS A 180 -39.50 1.68 4.66
C LYS A 180 -39.31 0.28 4.07
N ASP A 181 -38.81 0.17 2.86
CA ASP A 181 -38.55 -1.07 2.11
C ASP A 181 -37.17 -1.70 2.41
N ARG A 182 -36.32 -1.03 3.20
CA ARG A 182 -35.01 -1.53 3.62
C ARG A 182 -34.92 -1.73 5.12
N ASP A 183 -34.15 -2.72 5.55
CA ASP A 183 -33.95 -3.03 6.97
C ASP A 183 -32.73 -2.30 7.51
N ILE A 184 -32.81 -1.82 8.76
CA ILE A 184 -31.69 -1.19 9.47
C ILE A 184 -31.73 -1.51 10.96
N LYS A 185 -30.62 -2.04 11.46
CA LYS A 185 -30.41 -2.33 12.87
C LYS A 185 -29.26 -1.48 13.40
N ILE A 186 -29.53 -0.64 14.39
CA ILE A 186 -28.47 0.04 15.14
C ILE A 186 -27.81 -0.99 16.05
N GLN A 187 -26.50 -1.15 15.91
CA GLN A 187 -25.69 -2.08 16.69
C GLN A 187 -25.10 -1.39 17.93
N GLY A 188 -24.82 -0.09 17.81
CA GLY A 188 -24.38 0.71 18.94
C GLY A 188 -24.08 2.16 18.59
N VAL A 189 -23.75 2.93 19.61
CA VAL A 189 -23.41 4.36 19.53
C VAL A 189 -21.94 4.54 19.89
N VAL A 190 -21.21 5.32 19.10
CA VAL A 190 -19.79 5.64 19.35
C VAL A 190 -19.68 6.58 20.54
N ILE A 191 -18.94 6.15 21.57
CA ILE A 191 -18.72 6.90 22.81
C ILE A 191 -17.35 7.57 22.89
N ASP A 192 -16.32 6.99 22.26
CA ASP A 192 -14.98 7.55 22.23
C ASP A 192 -14.25 7.10 20.95
N VAL A 193 -13.19 7.83 20.59
CA VAL A 193 -12.32 7.51 19.46
C VAL A 193 -10.89 7.44 19.99
N ILE A 194 -10.30 6.26 19.89
CA ILE A 194 -8.89 6.05 20.19
C ILE A 194 -8.15 6.31 18.87
N GLN A 195 -7.51 7.47 18.81
CA GLN A 195 -6.68 7.82 17.67
C GLN A 195 -5.56 6.80 17.55
N ASN A 196 -5.34 6.28 16.33
CA ASN A 196 -4.15 5.49 16.09
C ASN A 196 -2.93 6.42 16.27
N GLU A 197 -2.07 6.14 17.24
CA GLU A 197 -0.87 6.96 17.50
C GLU A 197 0.13 6.93 16.32
N GLU A 198 -0.06 6.04 15.33
CA GLU A 198 0.62 6.12 14.04
C GLU A 198 0.21 7.37 13.23
N GLY A 199 -1.03 7.86 13.37
CA GLY A 199 -1.54 9.05 12.69
C GLY A 199 -1.04 10.38 13.28
N LEU A 200 -0.87 10.45 14.61
CA LEU A 200 -0.26 11.62 15.27
C LEU A 200 1.24 11.70 14.98
N ARG A 201 1.92 10.54 14.89
CA ARG A 201 3.28 10.50 14.33
C ARG A 201 3.27 10.96 12.88
N ALA A 202 2.31 10.56 12.04
CA ALA A 202 2.25 11.00 10.64
C ALA A 202 2.03 12.52 10.49
N GLU A 203 1.22 13.17 11.33
CA GLU A 203 0.99 14.63 11.28
C GLU A 203 2.18 15.45 11.80
N GLU A 204 2.82 15.05 12.90
CA GLU A 204 4.09 15.64 13.33
C GLU A 204 5.24 15.29 12.37
N ILE A 205 5.18 14.15 11.68
CA ILE A 205 6.10 13.78 10.59
C ILE A 205 5.81 14.61 9.33
N THR A 206 4.59 15.07 9.05
CA THR A 206 4.34 15.96 7.90
C THR A 206 4.90 17.37 8.08
N THR A 207 5.15 17.80 9.32
CA THR A 207 5.98 18.99 9.60
C THR A 207 7.45 18.66 9.84
N SER A 208 7.81 17.39 10.00
CA SER A 208 9.17 16.94 9.74
C SER A 208 9.40 17.03 8.24
N ILE A 209 10.35 17.84 7.81
CA ILE A 209 10.83 17.83 6.43
C ILE A 209 11.18 16.37 6.13
N ILE A 210 10.36 15.65 5.33
CA ILE A 210 10.71 14.31 4.85
C ILE A 210 12.05 14.49 4.17
N LYS A 211 13.10 14.01 4.84
CA LYS A 211 14.47 14.27 4.43
C LYS A 211 14.72 13.43 3.18
N ARG A 212 14.43 14.02 2.02
CA ARG A 212 14.68 13.40 0.73
C ARG A 212 16.16 13.05 0.63
N ASN A 213 16.44 11.86 0.15
CA ASN A 213 17.81 11.40 0.00
C ASN A 213 18.53 12.27 -1.03
N LYS A 214 19.72 12.79 -0.72
CA LYS A 214 20.52 13.55 -1.70
C LYS A 214 21.05 12.64 -2.83
N THR A 215 21.14 11.34 -2.57
CA THR A 215 21.72 10.34 -3.48
C THR A 215 20.76 9.18 -3.67
N LEU A 216 20.69 8.63 -4.88
CA LEU A 216 19.85 7.49 -5.19
C LEU A 216 20.49 6.17 -4.71
N PRO A 217 19.70 5.25 -4.12
CA PRO A 217 20.16 3.91 -3.75
C PRO A 217 20.21 3.00 -4.99
N LEU A 218 21.07 3.34 -5.95
CA LEU A 218 21.17 2.62 -7.22
C LEU A 218 21.55 1.14 -7.01
N ASN A 219 20.94 0.29 -7.82
CA ASN A 219 21.10 -1.17 -7.85
C ASN A 219 20.77 -1.85 -6.51
N LYS A 220 19.77 -1.31 -5.79
CA LYS A 220 19.29 -1.87 -4.52
C LYS A 220 17.80 -2.19 -4.57
N ILE A 221 17.45 -3.26 -3.88
CA ILE A 221 16.08 -3.54 -3.44
C ILE A 221 16.02 -3.20 -1.95
N ILE A 222 15.14 -2.28 -1.58
CA ILE A 222 14.94 -1.84 -0.20
C ILE A 222 13.76 -2.61 0.37
N LEU A 223 13.97 -3.21 1.54
CA LEU A 223 12.89 -3.81 2.34
C LEU A 223 12.05 -2.68 2.94
N GLY A 224 10.82 -2.50 2.46
CA GLY A 224 9.95 -1.43 2.92
C GLY A 224 8.65 -1.29 2.13
N ASP A 225 7.73 -0.48 2.67
CA ASP A 225 6.50 -0.10 1.98
C ASP A 225 6.80 0.81 0.78
N ALA A 226 6.18 0.51 -0.36
CA ALA A 226 6.45 1.20 -1.62
C ALA A 226 6.17 2.71 -1.53
N ILE A 227 5.05 3.13 -0.91
CA ILE A 227 4.69 4.55 -0.79
C ILE A 227 5.67 5.27 0.14
N ALA A 228 6.00 4.65 1.28
CA ALA A 228 6.96 5.21 2.23
C ALA A 228 8.35 5.38 1.62
N GLU A 229 8.84 4.41 0.85
CA GLU A 229 10.15 4.50 0.18
C GLU A 229 10.13 5.47 -1.01
N LEU A 230 9.05 5.51 -1.80
CA LEU A 230 8.86 6.46 -2.89
C LEU A 230 8.99 7.92 -2.39
N LYS A 231 8.34 8.25 -1.27
CA LYS A 231 8.38 9.61 -0.65
C LYS A 231 9.80 10.06 -0.29
N LYS A 232 10.76 9.15 -0.13
CA LYS A 232 12.17 9.47 0.19
C LYS A 232 13.01 9.78 -1.04
N LEU A 233 12.56 9.42 -2.25
CA LEU A 233 13.28 9.69 -3.49
C LEU A 233 13.22 11.19 -3.85
N PRO A 234 14.27 11.75 -4.47
CA PRO A 234 14.22 13.06 -5.11
C PRO A 234 13.12 13.14 -6.18
N ASP A 235 12.70 14.36 -6.50
CA ASP A 235 11.86 14.61 -7.67
C ASP A 235 12.67 14.35 -8.94
N GLU A 236 12.01 13.92 -10.01
CA GLU A 236 12.59 13.82 -11.36
C GLU A 236 13.93 13.04 -11.42
N SER A 237 14.04 11.97 -10.65
CA SER A 237 15.25 11.17 -10.51
C SER A 237 15.29 9.90 -11.36
N CYS A 238 14.15 9.48 -11.93
CA CYS A 238 14.02 8.19 -12.62
C CYS A 238 13.58 8.37 -14.09
N ASP A 239 14.09 7.52 -14.99
CA ASP A 239 13.83 7.58 -16.44
C ASP A 239 12.68 6.65 -16.85
N VAL A 240 12.62 5.47 -16.25
CA VAL A 240 11.58 4.48 -16.50
C VAL A 240 11.00 4.03 -15.16
N VAL A 241 9.68 3.93 -15.06
CA VAL A 241 9.00 3.36 -13.89
C VAL A 241 8.22 2.13 -14.35
N VAL A 242 8.43 0.98 -13.73
CA VAL A 242 7.70 -0.26 -14.05
C VAL A 242 7.00 -0.74 -12.78
N ILE A 243 5.68 -0.82 -12.83
CA ILE A 243 4.82 -1.04 -11.66
C ILE A 243 3.96 -2.26 -11.91
N ASP A 244 4.19 -3.32 -11.13
CA ASP A 244 3.33 -4.52 -11.06
C ASP A 244 2.67 -4.57 -9.67
N PRO A 245 1.62 -3.76 -9.42
CA PRO A 245 1.00 -3.71 -8.10
C PRO A 245 0.19 -4.98 -7.83
N PRO A 246 -0.18 -5.26 -6.57
CA PRO A 246 -1.31 -6.15 -6.27
C PRO A 246 -2.57 -5.66 -7.00
N TYR A 247 -3.42 -6.57 -7.51
CA TYR A 247 -4.55 -6.21 -8.41
C TYR A 247 -5.91 -6.19 -7.70
N ASN A 248 -5.96 -6.28 -6.37
CA ASN A 248 -7.19 -6.39 -5.60
C ASN A 248 -8.03 -7.64 -5.91
N ILE A 249 -7.38 -8.77 -6.24
CA ILE A 249 -8.07 -10.00 -6.69
C ILE A 249 -8.08 -11.14 -5.65
N GLY A 250 -7.71 -10.85 -4.40
CA GLY A 250 -7.63 -11.79 -3.30
C GLY A 250 -6.41 -12.69 -3.33
N LYS A 251 -5.33 -12.28 -4.00
CA LYS A 251 -4.10 -13.07 -4.06
C LYS A 251 -3.27 -12.91 -2.79
N ASP A 252 -2.70 -14.02 -2.31
CA ASP A 252 -1.77 -13.99 -1.18
C ASP A 252 -0.32 -13.84 -1.68
N PHE A 253 0.38 -12.84 -1.15
CA PHE A 253 1.78 -12.51 -1.42
C PHE A 253 2.69 -12.72 -0.19
N GLY A 254 2.19 -13.41 0.84
CA GLY A 254 2.89 -13.72 2.08
C GLY A 254 2.77 -12.64 3.17
N ASN A 255 2.13 -11.50 2.86
CA ASN A 255 2.06 -10.35 3.75
C ASN A 255 0.61 -9.85 4.02
N ASN A 256 -0.41 -10.57 3.52
CA ASN A 256 -1.88 -10.44 3.70
C ASN A 256 -2.60 -10.83 2.39
N ILE A 257 -3.93 -10.94 2.42
CA ILE A 257 -4.76 -11.12 1.23
C ILE A 257 -4.88 -9.78 0.48
N ASP A 258 -4.57 -9.77 -0.82
CA ASP A 258 -4.76 -8.65 -1.75
C ASP A 258 -6.26 -8.39 -2.03
N LYS A 259 -7.01 -7.95 -1.03
CA LYS A 259 -8.43 -7.63 -1.18
C LYS A 259 -8.84 -6.51 -0.24
N ARG A 260 -9.33 -5.43 -0.82
CA ARG A 260 -9.80 -4.19 -0.19
C ARG A 260 -11.07 -3.74 -0.90
N GLU A 261 -11.81 -2.83 -0.27
CA GLU A 261 -12.88 -2.12 -0.97
C GLU A 261 -12.31 -1.34 -2.16
N ILE A 262 -13.07 -1.26 -3.25
CA ILE A 262 -12.53 -0.78 -4.53
C ILE A 262 -12.05 0.67 -4.43
N ASN A 263 -12.78 1.51 -3.70
CA ASN A 263 -12.41 2.91 -3.49
C ASN A 263 -11.16 3.07 -2.62
N GLU A 264 -10.98 2.21 -1.61
CA GLU A 264 -9.78 2.20 -0.76
C GLU A 264 -8.56 1.74 -1.56
N TYR A 265 -8.74 0.71 -2.40
CA TYR A 265 -7.70 0.26 -3.31
C TYR A 265 -7.30 1.36 -4.30
N ILE A 266 -8.28 2.05 -4.92
CA ILE A 266 -8.01 3.18 -5.82
C ILE A 266 -7.28 4.31 -5.08
N ALA A 267 -7.72 4.68 -3.87
CA ALA A 267 -7.07 5.72 -3.08
C ALA A 267 -5.61 5.38 -2.76
N TRP A 268 -5.34 4.15 -2.34
CA TRP A 268 -4.00 3.64 -2.14
C TRP A 268 -3.18 3.65 -3.45
N CYS A 269 -3.79 3.30 -4.58
CA CYS A 269 -3.13 3.40 -5.88
C CYS A 269 -2.75 4.81 -6.27
N LYS A 270 -3.62 5.79 -6.02
CA LYS A 270 -3.36 7.20 -6.29
C LYS A 270 -2.09 7.70 -5.59
N GLU A 271 -1.83 7.26 -4.37
CA GLU A 271 -0.62 7.65 -3.64
C GLU A 271 0.66 7.24 -4.37
N TRP A 272 0.81 5.95 -4.69
CA TRP A 272 2.03 5.51 -5.40
C TRP A 272 2.07 5.99 -6.85
N ILE A 273 0.93 6.21 -7.51
CA ILE A 273 0.88 6.84 -8.85
C ILE A 273 1.46 8.25 -8.78
N ASN A 274 0.98 9.08 -7.86
CA ASN A 274 1.42 10.47 -7.72
C ASN A 274 2.90 10.57 -7.36
N GLU A 275 3.36 9.74 -6.43
CA GLU A 275 4.77 9.71 -6.05
C GLU A 275 5.67 9.16 -7.16
N SER A 276 5.19 8.19 -7.95
CA SER A 276 5.90 7.71 -9.15
C SER A 276 6.00 8.79 -10.21
N ILE A 277 4.92 9.55 -10.45
CA ILE A 277 4.93 10.70 -11.37
C ILE A 277 5.91 11.77 -10.86
N ARG A 278 5.93 12.08 -9.56
CA ARG A 278 6.88 13.03 -8.96
C ARG A 278 8.33 12.62 -9.18
N ALA A 279 8.67 11.36 -8.89
CA ALA A 279 10.02 10.81 -9.05
C ALA A 279 10.45 10.64 -10.52
N MET A 280 9.51 10.52 -11.45
CA MET A 280 9.79 10.35 -12.88
C MET A 280 10.24 11.67 -13.54
N LYS A 281 11.28 11.63 -14.37
CA LYS A 281 11.76 12.78 -15.15
C LYS A 281 10.71 13.27 -16.16
N PRO A 282 10.81 14.53 -16.65
CA PRO A 282 9.90 15.07 -17.67
C PRO A 282 9.82 14.24 -18.98
N THR A 283 10.91 13.57 -19.36
CA THR A 283 10.99 12.69 -20.54
C THR A 283 10.73 11.22 -20.22
N GLY A 284 10.47 10.90 -18.95
CA GLY A 284 10.33 9.53 -18.46
C GLY A 284 9.00 8.90 -18.85
N THR A 285 8.98 7.56 -18.81
CA THR A 285 7.80 6.75 -19.10
C THR A 285 7.52 5.77 -17.96
N MET A 286 6.25 5.65 -17.59
CA MET A 286 5.76 4.74 -16.58
C MET A 286 4.90 3.65 -17.22
N PHE A 287 5.11 2.39 -16.81
CA PHE A 287 4.33 1.23 -17.23
C PHE A 287 3.64 0.63 -16.00
N ILE A 288 2.32 0.52 -16.02
CA ILE A 288 1.52 -0.06 -14.93
C ILE A 288 0.83 -1.32 -15.45
N TYR A 289 1.22 -2.49 -14.95
CA TYR A 289 0.54 -3.75 -15.24
C TYR A 289 -0.81 -3.83 -14.50
N GLY A 290 -1.76 -4.54 -15.08
CA GLY A 290 -3.04 -4.78 -14.44
C GLY A 290 -4.02 -5.57 -15.30
N PHE A 291 -5.09 -6.05 -14.66
CA PHE A 291 -6.27 -6.48 -15.39
C PHE A 291 -7.02 -5.27 -15.93
N SER A 292 -7.59 -5.39 -17.13
CA SER A 292 -8.30 -4.30 -17.82
C SER A 292 -9.38 -3.66 -16.95
N GLU A 293 -10.06 -4.46 -16.14
CA GLU A 293 -11.11 -4.01 -15.22
C GLU A 293 -10.56 -3.08 -14.13
N ILE A 294 -9.43 -3.45 -13.52
CA ILE A 294 -8.77 -2.64 -12.49
C ILE A 294 -8.11 -1.40 -13.11
N LEU A 295 -7.44 -1.58 -14.25
CA LEU A 295 -6.81 -0.47 -14.96
C LEU A 295 -7.82 0.52 -15.51
N ALA A 296 -9.07 0.14 -15.77
CA ALA A 296 -10.12 1.10 -16.11
C ALA A 296 -10.31 2.13 -14.98
N HIS A 297 -10.42 1.67 -13.73
CA HIS A 297 -10.49 2.53 -12.55
C HIS A 297 -9.22 3.36 -12.34
N LEU A 298 -8.04 2.76 -12.52
CA LEU A 298 -6.79 3.51 -12.32
C LEU A 298 -6.50 4.51 -13.45
N SER A 299 -6.97 4.25 -14.67
CA SER A 299 -6.64 5.09 -15.83
C SER A 299 -7.17 6.51 -15.70
N VAL A 300 -8.34 6.70 -15.06
CA VAL A 300 -8.93 8.02 -14.83
C VAL A 300 -8.16 8.82 -13.78
N GLU A 301 -7.47 8.13 -12.88
CA GLU A 301 -6.69 8.74 -11.80
C GLU A 301 -5.29 9.18 -12.23
N ILE A 302 -4.82 8.78 -13.41
CA ILE A 302 -3.50 9.14 -13.94
C ILE A 302 -3.61 10.49 -14.68
N PRO A 303 -3.08 11.60 -14.13
CA PRO A 303 -3.32 12.96 -14.63
C PRO A 303 -2.34 13.38 -15.75
N ILE A 304 -1.70 12.41 -16.40
CA ILE A 304 -0.71 12.64 -17.46
C ILE A 304 -1.12 11.89 -18.74
N ASN A 305 -0.39 12.13 -19.83
CA ASN A 305 -0.65 11.45 -21.09
C ASN A 305 -0.49 9.94 -20.91
N LYS A 306 -1.35 9.16 -21.58
CA LYS A 306 -1.39 7.71 -21.42
C LYS A 306 -1.87 7.00 -22.68
N ARG A 307 -1.43 5.75 -22.84
CA ARG A 307 -1.87 4.81 -23.87
C ARG A 307 -2.01 3.42 -23.27
N TRP A 308 -3.02 2.70 -23.74
CA TRP A 308 -3.20 1.29 -23.42
C TRP A 308 -2.32 0.41 -24.30
N LEU A 309 -1.57 -0.47 -23.66
CA LEU A 309 -0.92 -1.60 -24.29
C LEU A 309 -1.57 -2.89 -23.79
N ILE A 310 -1.56 -3.92 -24.62
CA ILE A 310 -2.11 -5.24 -24.32
C ILE A 310 -0.98 -6.25 -24.37
N TRP A 311 -0.73 -6.94 -23.26
CA TRP A 311 0.12 -8.11 -23.24
C TRP A 311 -0.73 -9.36 -23.47
N HIS A 312 -0.67 -9.90 -24.69
CA HIS A 312 -1.34 -11.14 -25.08
C HIS A 312 -0.47 -12.34 -24.70
N TYR A 313 -1.01 -13.26 -23.89
CA TYR A 313 -0.33 -14.50 -23.54
C TYR A 313 -0.38 -15.48 -24.70
N THR A 314 0.75 -15.97 -25.18
CA THR A 314 0.78 -16.90 -26.33
C THR A 314 0.64 -18.38 -25.95
N ASN A 315 0.65 -18.71 -24.65
CA ASN A 315 0.73 -20.09 -24.15
C ASN A 315 -0.10 -20.35 -22.86
N LYS A 316 -0.94 -19.40 -22.44
CA LYS A 316 -1.71 -19.51 -21.19
C LYS A 316 -3.19 -19.67 -21.51
N ASN A 317 -3.78 -20.73 -20.97
CA ASN A 317 -5.22 -20.98 -21.04
C ASN A 317 -5.84 -20.81 -19.66
N VAL A 318 -7.03 -20.21 -19.59
CA VAL A 318 -7.82 -20.10 -18.35
C VAL A 318 -8.96 -21.11 -18.46
N ALA A 319 -9.01 -22.08 -17.54
CA ALA A 319 -10.02 -23.14 -17.56
C ALA A 319 -11.39 -22.64 -17.06
N SER A 320 -11.99 -21.69 -17.78
CA SER A 320 -13.41 -21.35 -17.63
C SER A 320 -14.16 -21.88 -18.85
N LEU A 321 -15.21 -22.67 -18.60
CA LEU A 321 -16.07 -23.24 -19.64
C LEU A 321 -17.37 -22.42 -19.84
N ASN A 322 -17.67 -21.51 -18.92
CA ASN A 322 -18.95 -20.81 -18.86
C ASN A 322 -18.88 -19.35 -19.34
N PHE A 323 -17.71 -18.87 -19.80
CA PHE A 323 -17.54 -17.49 -20.27
C PHE A 323 -16.30 -17.30 -21.16
N TRP A 324 -16.13 -16.12 -21.73
CA TRP A 324 -14.92 -15.72 -22.47
C TRP A 324 -13.66 -15.86 -21.61
N GLN A 325 -12.65 -16.53 -22.17
CA GLN A 325 -11.38 -16.75 -21.47
C GLN A 325 -10.47 -15.52 -21.57
N ARG A 326 -9.75 -15.23 -20.48
CA ARG A 326 -8.76 -14.16 -20.44
C ARG A 326 -7.50 -14.58 -21.20
N SER A 327 -7.21 -13.89 -22.29
CA SER A 327 -6.03 -14.11 -23.15
C SER A 327 -4.94 -13.04 -22.99
N HIS A 328 -5.18 -12.04 -22.15
CA HIS A 328 -4.28 -10.92 -22.00
C HIS A 328 -4.32 -10.27 -20.61
N GLU A 329 -3.26 -9.53 -20.32
CA GLU A 329 -3.19 -8.47 -19.31
C GLU A 329 -3.04 -7.12 -20.03
N ALA A 330 -3.49 -6.05 -19.38
CA ALA A 330 -3.32 -4.70 -19.90
C ALA A 330 -2.14 -4.00 -19.20
N ILE A 331 -1.58 -3.02 -19.88
CA ILE A 331 -0.50 -2.18 -19.36
C ILE A 331 -0.84 -0.73 -19.71
N ILE A 332 -0.93 0.14 -18.71
CA ILE A 332 -0.99 1.57 -18.96
C ILE A 332 0.45 2.07 -19.17
N CYS A 333 0.73 2.59 -20.37
CA CYS A 333 1.94 3.36 -20.67
C CYS A 333 1.63 4.84 -20.50
N ALA A 334 2.24 5.50 -19.52
CA ALA A 334 1.98 6.89 -19.16
C ALA A 334 3.25 7.74 -19.19
N TRP A 335 3.14 9.01 -19.60
CA TRP A 335 4.28 9.92 -19.74
C TRP A 335 3.89 11.39 -19.48
N LYS A 336 4.86 12.20 -19.02
CA LYS A 336 4.65 13.63 -18.77
C LYS A 336 4.62 14.43 -20.07
N ASN A 337 5.79 14.63 -20.68
CA ASN A 337 5.97 15.53 -21.82
C ASN A 337 6.21 14.75 -23.12
N LYS A 338 7.32 14.97 -23.81
CA LYS A 338 7.72 14.14 -24.96
C LYS A 338 8.54 12.95 -24.43
N PRO A 339 8.01 11.72 -24.46
CA PRO A 339 8.72 10.57 -23.93
C PRO A 339 9.89 10.19 -24.85
N ILE A 340 10.91 9.59 -24.25
CA ILE A 340 11.90 8.83 -25.01
C ILE A 340 11.20 7.58 -25.56
N PHE A 341 11.34 7.33 -26.87
CA PHE A 341 10.81 6.12 -27.49
C PHE A 341 11.79 5.54 -28.51
N ASN A 342 12.49 4.47 -28.11
CA ASN A 342 13.49 3.77 -28.91
C ASN A 342 12.81 2.77 -29.87
N LYS A 343 12.00 3.29 -30.80
CA LYS A 343 11.17 2.48 -31.71
C LYS A 343 11.93 1.36 -32.42
N ASP A 344 13.19 1.60 -32.78
CA ASP A 344 14.03 0.67 -33.54
C ASP A 344 14.54 -0.48 -32.67
N GLU A 345 14.68 -0.25 -31.36
CA GLU A 345 15.17 -1.25 -30.40
C GLU A 345 14.12 -2.30 -30.01
N VAL A 346 12.85 -2.04 -30.33
CA VAL A 346 11.70 -2.86 -29.91
C VAL A 346 10.77 -3.24 -31.08
N ARG A 347 11.29 -3.16 -32.31
CA ARG A 347 10.60 -3.62 -33.52
C ARG A 347 10.10 -5.06 -33.41
N GLU A 348 9.12 -5.38 -34.23
CA GLU A 348 8.51 -6.71 -34.28
C GLU A 348 8.80 -7.37 -35.62
N PRO A 349 9.01 -8.70 -35.67
CA PRO A 349 9.10 -9.41 -36.94
C PRO A 349 7.89 -9.12 -37.83
N TYR A 350 8.15 -8.99 -39.13
CA TYR A 350 7.06 -9.02 -40.11
C TYR A 350 6.45 -10.42 -40.17
N THR A 351 5.18 -10.50 -40.56
CA THR A 351 4.62 -11.78 -41.00
C THR A 351 5.13 -12.09 -42.41
N GLU A 352 5.34 -13.37 -42.72
CA GLU A 352 5.75 -13.80 -44.07
C GLU A 352 4.78 -13.29 -45.14
N GLY A 353 3.47 -13.41 -44.88
CA GLY A 353 2.44 -12.89 -45.78
C GLY A 353 2.54 -11.38 -46.03
N PHE A 354 2.96 -10.59 -45.03
CA PHE A 354 3.18 -9.16 -45.22
C PHE A 354 4.41 -8.88 -46.09
N LEU A 355 5.53 -9.58 -45.85
CA LEU A 355 6.74 -9.44 -46.67
C LEU A 355 6.44 -9.80 -48.13
N ASN A 356 5.86 -10.99 -48.37
CA ASN A 356 5.49 -11.47 -49.70
C ASN A 356 4.43 -10.57 -50.38
N GLY A 357 3.57 -9.96 -49.58
CA GLY A 357 2.45 -9.14 -50.03
C GLY A 357 2.81 -7.68 -50.33
N ALA A 358 3.77 -7.10 -49.63
CA ALA A 358 4.00 -5.66 -49.63
C ALA A 358 5.45 -5.24 -49.94
N ALA A 359 6.46 -5.97 -49.48
CA ALA A 359 7.85 -5.55 -49.62
C ALA A 359 8.28 -5.58 -51.10
N GLY A 360 8.89 -4.48 -51.58
CA GLY A 360 9.37 -4.35 -52.95
C GLY A 360 8.29 -4.17 -54.02
N LYS A 361 7.00 -4.18 -53.65
CA LYS A 361 5.91 -3.94 -54.60
C LYS A 361 5.63 -2.44 -54.76
N VAL A 362 5.44 -2.00 -56.00
CA VAL A 362 4.99 -0.66 -56.33
C VAL A 362 3.51 -0.54 -55.98
N ARG A 363 3.16 0.44 -55.14
CA ARG A 363 1.76 0.80 -54.87
C ARG A 363 1.42 2.06 -55.63
N LYS A 364 0.38 1.99 -56.47
CA LYS A 364 -0.22 3.16 -57.10
C LYS A 364 -0.74 4.09 -56.01
N GLY A 365 -0.37 5.36 -56.10
CA GLY A 365 -0.80 6.35 -55.12
C GLY A 365 -2.31 6.52 -55.14
N THR A 366 -2.94 6.39 -53.97
CA THR A 366 -4.36 6.70 -53.80
C THR A 366 -4.52 8.15 -53.33
N ILE A 367 -5.42 8.88 -53.97
CA ILE A 367 -5.86 10.20 -53.49
C ILE A 367 -6.73 9.93 -52.27
N GLY A 368 -6.27 10.37 -51.10
CA GLY A 368 -6.89 10.05 -49.82
C GLY A 368 -7.00 11.26 -48.91
N ARG A 369 -7.61 11.08 -47.74
CA ARG A 369 -7.89 12.13 -46.73
C ARG A 369 -6.65 12.94 -46.31
N PHE A 370 -5.44 12.42 -46.55
CA PHE A 370 -4.15 13.02 -46.21
C PHE A 370 -3.17 13.16 -47.39
N SER A 371 -3.58 12.86 -48.63
CA SER A 371 -2.70 12.93 -49.82
C SER A 371 -3.47 13.46 -51.03
N LYS A 372 -3.05 14.62 -51.55
CA LYS A 372 -3.66 15.29 -52.71
C LYS A 372 -3.00 14.98 -54.06
N GLY A 373 -1.96 14.14 -54.09
CA GLY A 373 -1.12 13.95 -55.29
C GLY A 373 -0.80 12.52 -55.69
N GLY A 374 -1.29 11.51 -54.96
CA GLY A 374 -1.16 10.10 -55.34
C GLY A 374 0.25 9.70 -55.81
N LEU A 375 1.27 9.82 -54.96
CA LEU A 375 2.63 9.38 -55.30
C LEU A 375 2.70 7.85 -55.32
N GLU A 376 3.29 7.29 -56.38
CA GLU A 376 3.70 5.88 -56.38
C GLU A 376 4.78 5.66 -55.33
N THR A 377 4.63 4.61 -54.54
CA THR A 377 5.58 4.29 -53.48
C THR A 377 5.97 2.82 -53.54
N VAL A 378 7.25 2.54 -53.31
CA VAL A 378 7.73 1.18 -53.08
C VAL A 378 7.96 1.02 -51.59
N TYR A 379 7.27 0.05 -50.98
CA TYR A 379 7.48 -0.24 -49.57
C TYR A 379 8.80 -1.00 -49.39
N LYS A 380 9.80 -0.34 -48.80
CA LYS A 380 11.04 -0.98 -48.37
C LYS A 380 10.87 -1.45 -46.92
N ALA A 381 10.83 -2.76 -46.72
CA ALA A 381 10.79 -3.36 -45.39
C ALA A 381 12.07 -2.99 -44.62
N HIS A 382 11.91 -2.64 -43.35
CA HIS A 382 13.06 -2.33 -42.49
C HIS A 382 13.70 -3.63 -42.00
N GLU A 383 15.03 -3.73 -42.04
CA GLU A 383 15.76 -4.96 -41.67
C GLU A 383 15.46 -5.44 -40.25
N GLY A 384 15.31 -4.50 -39.31
CA GLY A 384 14.92 -4.78 -37.92
C GLY A 384 13.45 -5.17 -37.71
N GLY A 385 12.62 -5.22 -38.76
CA GLY A 385 11.20 -5.59 -38.67
C GLY A 385 10.22 -4.41 -38.69
N ALA A 386 8.94 -4.70 -38.49
CA ALA A 386 7.86 -3.74 -38.38
C ALA A 386 8.02 -2.84 -37.14
N LEU A 387 7.42 -1.65 -37.19
CA LEU A 387 7.31 -0.81 -36.00
C LEU A 387 6.54 -1.53 -34.88
N PRO A 388 6.90 -1.30 -33.60
CA PRO A 388 6.22 -1.90 -32.46
C PRO A 388 4.73 -1.54 -32.44
N ARG A 389 3.89 -2.49 -32.04
CA ARG A 389 2.44 -2.32 -31.91
C ARG A 389 2.03 -2.26 -30.44
N ASP A 390 0.79 -1.85 -30.20
CA ASP A 390 0.21 -1.79 -28.86
C ASP A 390 -0.27 -3.15 -28.33
N VAL A 391 -0.24 -4.21 -29.14
CA VAL A 391 -0.46 -5.59 -28.71
C VAL A 391 0.86 -6.36 -28.70
N ILE A 392 1.42 -6.55 -27.50
CA ILE A 392 2.67 -7.26 -27.25
C ILE A 392 2.37 -8.75 -27.07
N LYS A 393 3.01 -9.58 -27.89
CA LYS A 393 2.83 -11.05 -27.86
C LYS A 393 4.06 -11.69 -27.24
N ILE A 394 3.98 -12.05 -25.97
CA ILE A 394 5.05 -12.72 -25.22
C ILE A 394 4.42 -13.85 -24.39
N PRO A 395 5.01 -15.06 -24.35
CA PRO A 395 4.51 -16.15 -23.52
C PRO A 395 4.41 -15.74 -22.04
N ALA A 396 3.35 -16.17 -21.37
CA ALA A 396 3.31 -16.13 -19.91
C ALA A 396 4.19 -17.25 -19.34
N LEU A 397 4.56 -17.11 -18.06
CA LEU A 397 5.32 -18.14 -17.33
C LEU A 397 4.40 -19.28 -16.86
N ALA A 398 3.65 -19.85 -17.80
CA ALA A 398 2.73 -20.97 -17.62
C ALA A 398 3.16 -22.15 -18.52
N GLY A 399 2.58 -23.34 -18.28
CA GLY A 399 2.79 -24.50 -19.17
C GLY A 399 4.25 -24.95 -19.32
N GLY A 400 5.08 -24.78 -18.28
CA GLY A 400 6.52 -25.13 -18.33
C GLY A 400 7.44 -24.00 -18.80
N ALA A 401 6.93 -22.90 -19.38
CA ALA A 401 7.74 -21.75 -19.77
C ALA A 401 8.46 -21.10 -18.56
N GLY A 402 7.91 -21.23 -17.36
CA GLY A 402 8.56 -20.76 -16.13
C GLY A 402 9.79 -21.56 -15.68
N MET A 403 10.12 -22.69 -16.33
CA MET A 403 11.23 -23.58 -15.91
C MET A 403 12.63 -22.99 -16.11
N VAL A 404 12.75 -21.84 -16.78
CA VAL A 404 14.02 -21.14 -17.00
C VAL A 404 14.24 -19.95 -16.07
N GLU A 405 13.17 -19.37 -15.50
CA GLU A 405 13.29 -18.10 -14.76
C GLU A 405 12.43 -17.96 -13.49
N ARG A 406 11.61 -18.96 -13.11
CA ARG A 406 10.83 -18.94 -11.84
C ARG A 406 11.57 -19.58 -10.66
N TRP A 407 12.51 -18.84 -10.10
CA TRP A 407 13.25 -19.24 -8.90
C TRP A 407 12.31 -19.46 -7.70
N PHE A 408 12.73 -20.30 -6.76
CA PHE A 408 12.00 -20.54 -5.51
C PHE A 408 12.93 -20.50 -4.30
N LEU A 409 12.41 -20.02 -3.17
CA LEU A 409 13.10 -20.07 -1.88
C LEU A 409 12.68 -21.34 -1.15
N CYS A 410 13.64 -22.08 -0.60
CA CYS A 410 13.38 -23.22 0.29
C CYS A 410 13.76 -22.81 1.71
N LYS A 411 12.77 -22.75 2.60
CA LYS A 411 12.96 -22.35 4.00
C LYS A 411 13.82 -23.35 4.77
N LYS A 412 13.56 -24.64 4.55
CA LYS A 412 14.33 -25.72 5.20
C LYS A 412 15.80 -25.75 4.78
N CYS A 413 16.11 -25.46 3.52
CA CYS A 413 17.48 -25.42 3.01
C CYS A 413 18.14 -24.04 3.14
N ASN A 414 17.39 -23.03 3.60
CA ASN A 414 17.81 -21.64 3.70
C ASN A 414 18.51 -21.12 2.41
N GLY A 415 17.85 -21.30 1.26
CA GLY A 415 18.45 -20.93 -0.02
C GLY A 415 17.45 -20.78 -1.17
N VAL A 416 17.90 -20.12 -2.24
CA VAL A 416 17.12 -19.89 -3.47
C VAL A 416 17.65 -20.78 -4.60
N PHE A 417 16.74 -21.52 -5.22
CA PHE A 417 17.06 -22.60 -6.14
C PHE A 417 16.34 -22.43 -7.49
N GLU A 418 16.94 -23.00 -8.53
CA GLU A 418 16.39 -23.01 -9.88
C GLU A 418 15.15 -23.92 -9.95
N PRO A 419 14.15 -23.60 -10.81
CA PRO A 419 12.94 -24.41 -10.98
C PRO A 419 13.19 -25.92 -11.15
N ARG A 420 14.25 -26.29 -11.89
CA ARG A 420 14.62 -27.70 -12.18
C ARG A 420 15.00 -28.50 -10.94
N GLN A 421 15.42 -27.82 -9.87
CA GLN A 421 15.84 -28.46 -8.64
C GLN A 421 14.66 -28.78 -7.72
N LEU A 422 13.43 -28.35 -8.05
CA LEU A 422 12.25 -28.50 -7.19
C LEU A 422 12.04 -29.93 -6.65
N LYS A 423 12.29 -30.96 -7.47
CA LYS A 423 12.18 -32.37 -7.06
C LYS A 423 13.12 -32.74 -5.90
N LYS A 424 14.26 -32.05 -5.75
CA LYS A 424 15.23 -32.27 -4.66
C LYS A 424 14.80 -31.64 -3.33
N HIS A 425 13.73 -30.83 -3.34
CA HIS A 425 13.19 -30.16 -2.16
C HIS A 425 11.76 -30.65 -1.86
N ASP A 426 11.48 -31.90 -2.20
CA ASP A 426 10.18 -32.50 -1.91
C ASP A 426 9.92 -32.56 -0.40
N GLY A 427 8.70 -32.24 0.01
CA GLY A 427 8.33 -32.10 1.43
C GLY A 427 8.98 -30.94 2.18
N HIS A 428 9.69 -30.02 1.50
CA HIS A 428 10.21 -28.80 2.12
C HIS A 428 9.20 -27.65 2.00
N GLU A 429 9.24 -26.71 2.93
CA GLU A 429 8.49 -25.45 2.80
C GLU A 429 9.14 -24.57 1.70
N ILE A 430 8.36 -24.31 0.64
CA ILE A 430 8.80 -23.60 -0.56
C ILE A 430 7.99 -22.31 -0.74
N ILE A 431 8.69 -21.19 -0.92
CA ILE A 431 8.11 -19.90 -1.31
C ILE A 431 8.37 -19.66 -2.80
N LYS A 432 7.32 -19.34 -3.55
CA LYS A 432 7.35 -18.93 -4.96
C LYS A 432 6.54 -17.66 -5.12
N HIS A 433 7.02 -16.74 -5.95
CA HIS A 433 6.21 -15.61 -6.34
C HIS A 433 5.07 -16.09 -7.27
N PRO A 434 3.80 -15.80 -6.96
CA PRO A 434 2.68 -16.44 -7.67
C PRO A 434 2.47 -15.89 -9.09
N THR A 435 2.84 -14.65 -9.34
CA THR A 435 2.46 -13.87 -10.54
C THR A 435 3.64 -13.21 -11.23
N GLN A 436 4.84 -13.81 -11.15
CA GLN A 436 6.05 -13.28 -11.80
C GLN A 436 5.82 -12.98 -13.29
N LYS A 437 6.21 -11.77 -13.72
CA LYS A 437 6.17 -11.33 -15.12
C LYS A 437 7.35 -11.89 -15.93
N PRO A 438 7.15 -12.20 -17.23
CA PRO A 438 8.22 -12.70 -18.09
C PRO A 438 9.33 -11.67 -18.25
N PHE A 439 10.56 -12.14 -18.17
CA PHE A 439 11.74 -11.29 -18.32
C PHE A 439 11.74 -10.48 -19.63
N GLU A 440 11.43 -11.14 -20.75
CA GLU A 440 11.40 -10.54 -22.09
C GLU A 440 10.42 -9.35 -22.17
N LEU A 441 9.28 -9.45 -21.47
CA LEU A 441 8.28 -8.39 -21.45
C LEU A 441 8.83 -7.15 -20.74
N SER A 442 9.38 -7.32 -19.53
CA SER A 442 9.94 -6.23 -18.74
C SER A 442 11.12 -5.58 -19.47
N ALA A 443 12.00 -6.38 -20.09
CA ALA A 443 13.10 -5.89 -20.91
C ALA A 443 12.61 -5.08 -22.12
N LYS A 444 11.60 -5.56 -22.85
CA LYS A 444 11.02 -4.84 -23.99
C LYS A 444 10.46 -3.48 -23.58
N LEU A 445 9.72 -3.40 -22.46
CA LEU A 445 9.18 -2.13 -21.97
C LEU A 445 10.29 -1.16 -21.58
N ILE A 446 11.27 -1.58 -20.78
CA ILE A 446 12.39 -0.73 -20.34
C ILE A 446 13.19 -0.23 -21.55
N LYS A 447 13.55 -1.15 -22.46
CA LYS A 447 14.32 -0.83 -23.67
C LYS A 447 13.62 0.19 -24.56
N SER A 448 12.29 0.16 -24.60
CA SER A 448 11.49 1.11 -25.39
C SER A 448 11.58 2.55 -24.89
N ALA A 449 11.87 2.78 -23.59
CA ALA A 449 11.72 4.08 -22.94
C ALA A 449 13.00 4.63 -22.28
N MET A 450 14.06 3.83 -22.17
CA MET A 450 15.30 4.26 -21.53
C MET A 450 16.14 5.24 -22.38
N PRO A 451 16.82 6.23 -21.79
CA PRO A 451 17.88 6.97 -22.51
C PRO A 451 19.04 6.04 -22.91
N PRO A 452 19.91 6.47 -23.86
CA PRO A 452 21.00 5.64 -24.36
C PRO A 452 22.03 5.18 -23.31
N LYS A 453 22.19 5.94 -22.21
CA LYS A 453 23.13 5.63 -21.14
C LYS A 453 22.56 6.05 -19.78
N ASN A 454 22.94 5.31 -18.75
CA ASN A 454 22.72 5.65 -17.33
C ASN A 454 21.25 5.90 -16.96
N ALA A 455 20.32 5.16 -17.57
CA ALA A 455 18.93 5.18 -17.16
C ALA A 455 18.79 4.66 -15.73
N VAL A 456 17.86 5.27 -14.99
CA VAL A 456 17.41 4.79 -13.68
C VAL A 456 16.00 4.22 -13.83
N VAL A 457 15.87 2.92 -13.61
CA VAL A 457 14.61 2.18 -13.62
C VAL A 457 14.06 2.04 -12.19
N LEU A 458 12.88 2.56 -11.94
CA LEU A 458 12.19 2.45 -10.65
C LEU A 458 11.17 1.32 -10.69
N VAL A 459 11.20 0.45 -9.69
CA VAL A 459 10.30 -0.71 -9.55
C VAL A 459 9.65 -0.69 -8.15
N PRO A 460 8.49 -0.04 -7.98
CA PRO A 460 7.88 0.11 -6.66
C PRO A 460 7.40 -1.19 -6.01
N PHE A 461 7.13 -2.23 -6.81
CA PHE A 461 6.70 -3.55 -6.35
C PHE A 461 7.56 -4.61 -7.04
N VAL A 462 8.65 -5.00 -6.40
CA VAL A 462 9.69 -5.83 -7.04
C VAL A 462 9.26 -7.28 -7.21
N GLY A 463 8.53 -7.85 -6.25
CA GLY A 463 8.21 -9.27 -6.22
C GLY A 463 9.46 -10.13 -6.38
N SER A 464 9.44 -11.04 -7.36
CA SER A 464 10.60 -11.88 -7.69
C SER A 464 11.73 -11.18 -8.46
N GLY A 465 11.59 -9.91 -8.82
CA GLY A 465 12.68 -9.10 -9.37
C GLY A 465 12.92 -9.16 -10.89
N SER A 466 11.92 -9.55 -11.69
CA SER A 466 12.04 -9.62 -13.16
C SER A 466 12.46 -8.28 -13.78
N GLU A 467 11.85 -7.19 -13.34
CA GLU A 467 12.06 -5.83 -13.85
C GLU A 467 13.45 -5.31 -13.48
N CYS A 468 13.90 -5.56 -12.24
CA CYS A 468 15.24 -5.21 -11.80
C CYS A 468 16.32 -6.02 -12.53
N ALA A 469 16.06 -7.32 -12.77
CA ALA A 469 16.94 -8.15 -13.57
C ALA A 469 17.04 -7.63 -15.01
N ALA A 470 15.91 -7.23 -15.62
CA ALA A 470 15.87 -6.68 -16.96
C ALA A 470 16.62 -5.35 -17.07
N ALA A 471 16.46 -4.45 -16.09
CA ALA A 471 17.23 -3.22 -16.02
C ALA A 471 18.74 -3.50 -15.98
N ARG A 472 19.17 -4.44 -15.13
CA ARG A 472 20.59 -4.83 -15.01
C ARG A 472 21.14 -5.40 -16.31
N GLU A 473 20.39 -6.29 -16.98
CA GLU A 473 20.80 -6.89 -18.25
C GLU A 473 20.97 -5.84 -19.36
N LEU A 474 20.09 -4.84 -19.39
CA LEU A 474 20.19 -3.70 -20.30
C LEU A 474 21.32 -2.71 -19.92
N GLY A 475 22.12 -3.00 -18.89
CA GLY A 475 23.19 -2.14 -18.39
C GLY A 475 22.69 -0.88 -17.70
N GLN A 476 21.45 -0.87 -17.23
CA GLN A 476 20.82 0.28 -16.56
C GLN A 476 20.82 0.11 -15.05
N SER A 477 20.76 1.22 -14.34
CA SER A 477 20.61 1.19 -12.88
C SER A 477 19.15 0.97 -12.50
N TYR A 478 18.90 0.31 -11.38
CA TYR A 478 17.54 0.16 -10.85
C TYR A 478 17.41 0.58 -9.39
N ILE A 479 16.19 0.89 -8.97
CA ILE A 479 15.80 1.07 -7.57
C ILE A 479 14.51 0.28 -7.37
N GLY A 480 14.50 -0.62 -6.40
CA GLY A 480 13.35 -1.48 -6.12
C GLY A 480 12.87 -1.39 -4.68
N PHE A 481 11.56 -1.54 -4.46
CA PHE A 481 10.96 -1.69 -3.13
C PHE A 481 10.20 -3.01 -3.04
N GLU A 482 10.34 -3.70 -1.91
CA GLU A 482 9.65 -4.95 -1.64
C GLU A 482 9.36 -5.06 -0.14
N ILE A 483 8.15 -5.46 0.20
CA ILE A 483 7.73 -5.58 1.60
C ILE A 483 7.97 -7.01 2.13
N ASN A 484 8.03 -8.01 1.26
CA ASN A 484 8.27 -9.41 1.63
C ASN A 484 9.78 -9.74 1.55
N PRO A 485 10.45 -10.00 2.70
CA PRO A 485 11.88 -10.32 2.71
C PRO A 485 12.24 -11.59 1.94
N ASP A 486 11.33 -12.56 1.82
CA ASP A 486 11.57 -13.79 1.05
C ASP A 486 11.64 -13.52 -0.45
N TYR A 487 10.79 -12.61 -0.93
CA TYR A 487 10.81 -12.18 -2.32
C TYR A 487 12.08 -11.40 -2.65
N ILE A 488 12.64 -10.64 -1.71
CA ILE A 488 13.95 -9.99 -1.87
C ILE A 488 15.05 -11.03 -2.08
N GLU A 489 15.06 -12.13 -1.34
CA GLU A 489 16.07 -13.19 -1.53
C GLU A 489 15.94 -13.84 -2.93
N ILE A 490 14.71 -14.11 -3.37
CA ILE A 490 14.44 -14.60 -4.73
C ILE A 490 14.94 -13.59 -5.77
N ALA A 491 14.60 -12.31 -5.61
CA ALA A 491 14.99 -11.24 -6.52
C ALA A 491 16.50 -11.06 -6.60
N LYS A 492 17.22 -11.06 -5.47
CA LYS A 492 18.70 -11.03 -5.45
C LYS A 492 19.29 -12.15 -6.28
N LYS A 493 18.75 -13.38 -6.14
CA LYS A 493 19.23 -14.52 -6.91
C LYS A 493 18.93 -14.35 -8.40
N MET A 494 17.72 -13.94 -8.77
CA MET A 494 17.36 -13.68 -10.17
C MET A 494 18.26 -12.61 -10.79
N ILE A 495 18.45 -11.48 -10.13
CA ILE A 495 19.32 -10.38 -10.58
C ILE A 495 20.78 -10.83 -10.69
N SER A 496 21.29 -11.65 -9.77
CA SER A 496 22.66 -12.19 -9.83
C SER A 496 22.88 -13.16 -11.00
N ASN A 497 21.82 -13.86 -11.42
CA ASN A 497 21.85 -14.84 -12.51
C ASN A 497 21.32 -14.31 -13.83
N ALA A 498 20.90 -13.03 -13.88
CA ALA A 498 20.69 -12.31 -15.12
C ALA A 498 22.03 -12.26 -15.87
N LYS A 499 22.29 -13.32 -16.65
CA LYS A 499 23.32 -13.30 -17.68
C LYS A 499 22.86 -12.22 -18.66
N PRO A 500 23.74 -11.37 -19.19
CA PRO A 500 23.44 -10.67 -20.43
C PRO A 500 23.11 -11.77 -21.45
N VAL A 501 21.83 -12.03 -21.73
CA VAL A 501 21.46 -13.14 -22.59
C VAL A 501 21.81 -12.67 -24.00
N SER A 502 22.92 -13.19 -24.52
CA SER A 502 23.09 -13.31 -25.96
C SER A 502 21.89 -14.09 -26.48
N LYS A 503 20.97 -13.37 -27.13
CA LYS A 503 19.79 -13.84 -27.87
C LYS A 503 19.65 -15.37 -27.87
N LEU A 504 18.74 -15.88 -27.05
CA LEU A 504 18.13 -17.18 -27.30
C LEU A 504 16.88 -16.90 -28.13
N PHE A 505 16.81 -17.59 -29.27
CA PHE A 505 15.92 -17.44 -30.43
C PHE A 505 16.42 -16.45 -31.50
#